data_AF-A0A853SYT7-F1
#
_entry.id   AF-A0A853SYT7-F1
#
_cell.length_a   1.000
_cell.length_b   1.000
_cell.length_c   1.000
_cell.angle_alpha   90.00
_cell.angle_beta   90.00
_cell.angle_gamma   90.00
#
_symmetry.space_group_name_H-M   'P 1'
#
loop_
_entity.id
_entity.type
_entity.pdbx_description
1 polymer ?
#
loop_
_entity_poly.entity_id
_entity_poly.type
_entity_poly.pdbx_seq_one_letter_code
_entity_poly.pdbx_strand_id
1 'polypeptide(L)'
;MSENIYNIFLLFENDVCSELAYRVHQYGGAQEHAMEFLRIQVEKDFRLATKFKLTGPFTRQQFNARSRFGDSHHLIEEFFVQVDAGPAPLLCITPVKDGNVFFNYSCSGELDVNDVAQTLGERGYMDDWLVKYTNTSGINLSLLIHDDYFLAIKLAFNKRLYVSAMKLLVSCIDSVAYIEYGDVPGPQPFILWLDAYADLAPLGITSAELWEMRNGILHMTNINSKKVRANKVRRISFRVGGLGSATQNPSGDVYYFDFYSLIQAFGAAQGRWVETYNNNREKFAQFIERYDETISDSRQTIYTTSESGH
;
A
#
# COMPACT_ATOMS: atom_id res chain seq x y z
N MET A 1 33.58 19.07 18.60
CA MET A 1 32.53 20.11 18.71
C MET A 1 31.31 19.40 19.26
N SER A 2 30.60 19.96 20.25
CA SER A 2 29.41 19.30 20.81
C SER A 2 28.20 19.60 19.94
N GLU A 3 27.39 18.60 19.64
CA GLU A 3 26.12 18.74 18.93
C GLU A 3 24.95 18.33 19.83
N ASN A 4 23.74 18.77 19.46
CA ASN A 4 22.51 18.33 20.13
C ASN A 4 22.06 17.01 19.51
N ILE A 5 21.81 16.02 20.37
CA ILE A 5 21.29 14.70 20.00
C ILE A 5 20.00 14.42 20.76
N TYR A 6 19.10 13.62 20.17
CA TYR A 6 17.71 13.56 20.59
C TYR A 6 17.23 12.13 20.86
N ASN A 7 16.67 11.91 22.05
CA ASN A 7 15.75 10.79 22.26
C ASN A 7 14.32 11.30 22.01
N ILE A 8 13.61 10.65 21.10
CA ILE A 8 12.24 11.02 20.70
C ILE A 8 11.33 9.82 20.95
N PHE A 9 10.21 10.06 21.60
CA PHE A 9 9.24 9.07 22.00
C PHE A 9 7.90 9.37 21.32
N LEU A 10 7.46 8.52 20.40
CA LEU A 10 6.17 8.71 19.72
C LEU A 10 5.07 8.09 20.56
N LEU A 11 4.12 8.88 21.06
CA LEU A 11 3.10 8.43 22.00
C LEU A 11 1.85 7.98 21.23
N PHE A 12 1.72 6.67 21.03
CA PHE A 12 0.55 6.10 20.37
C PHE A 12 -0.55 5.76 21.37
N GLU A 13 -1.69 6.44 21.24
CA GLU A 13 -2.93 6.17 21.96
C GLU A 13 -4.00 5.76 20.94
N ASN A 14 -4.60 4.57 21.11
CA ASN A 14 -5.54 4.00 20.13
C ASN A 14 -4.98 3.98 18.68
N ASP A 15 -3.69 3.64 18.55
CA ASP A 15 -2.95 3.59 17.27
C ASP A 15 -2.67 4.95 16.61
N VAL A 16 -3.03 6.06 17.26
CA VAL A 16 -2.79 7.43 16.77
C VAL A 16 -1.73 8.13 17.63
N CYS A 17 -0.72 8.70 16.98
CA CYS A 17 0.26 9.59 17.58
C CYS A 17 -0.20 11.03 17.37
N SER A 18 -0.52 11.72 18.47
CA SER A 18 -0.85 13.16 18.46
C SER A 18 0.09 13.99 19.33
N GLU A 19 0.94 13.31 20.11
CA GLU A 19 1.97 13.91 20.94
C GLU A 19 3.25 13.08 20.81
N LEU A 20 4.40 13.74 20.89
CA LEU A 20 5.67 13.10 21.15
C LEU A 20 6.23 13.60 22.48
N ALA A 21 7.10 12.80 23.09
CA ALA A 21 7.96 13.27 24.18
C ALA A 21 9.41 13.26 23.70
N TYR A 22 10.25 14.14 24.23
CA TYR A 22 11.64 14.20 23.80
C TYR A 22 12.60 14.57 24.93
N ARG A 23 13.87 14.19 24.74
CA ARG A 23 14.99 14.57 25.58
C ARG A 23 16.18 14.97 24.71
N VAL A 24 16.76 16.13 25.00
CA VAL A 24 17.96 16.64 24.32
C VAL A 24 19.18 16.43 25.19
N HIS A 25 20.28 16.03 24.55
CA HIS A 25 21.61 15.92 25.15
C HIS A 25 22.64 16.67 24.29
N GLN A 26 23.65 17.23 24.94
CA GLN A 26 24.85 17.74 24.26
C GLN A 26 25.92 16.64 24.24
N TYR A 27 26.37 16.26 23.06
CA TYR A 27 27.34 15.18 22.89
C TYR A 27 28.51 15.61 22.02
N GLY A 28 29.74 15.29 22.46
CA GLY A 28 30.98 15.71 21.80
C GLY A 28 31.89 14.55 21.33
N GLY A 29 31.35 13.34 21.22
CA GLY A 29 32.08 12.13 20.80
C GLY A 29 31.80 11.69 19.36
N ALA A 30 32.22 10.46 19.02
CA ALA A 30 31.92 9.84 17.73
C ALA A 30 30.43 9.48 17.59
N GLN A 31 29.92 9.52 16.35
CA GLN A 31 28.49 9.31 16.03
C GLN A 31 27.99 7.93 16.47
N GLU A 32 28.78 6.89 16.32
CA GLU A 32 28.43 5.52 16.72
C GLU A 32 28.23 5.43 18.24
N HIS A 33 29.06 6.13 19.01
CA HIS A 33 28.92 6.19 20.47
C HIS A 33 27.76 7.09 20.92
N ALA A 34 27.35 8.07 20.10
CA ALA A 34 26.18 8.89 20.37
C ALA A 34 24.88 8.08 20.27
N MET A 35 24.76 7.22 19.25
CA MET A 35 23.60 6.33 19.10
C MET A 35 23.49 5.32 20.24
N GLU A 36 24.61 4.70 20.63
CA GLU A 36 24.64 3.77 21.77
C GLU A 36 24.27 4.49 23.08
N PHE A 37 24.78 5.71 23.26
CA PHE A 37 24.40 6.54 24.40
C PHE A 37 22.89 6.77 24.44
N LEU A 38 22.26 7.19 23.33
CA LEU A 38 20.81 7.41 23.28
C LEU A 38 20.02 6.14 23.63
N ARG A 39 20.41 4.99 23.08
CA ARG A 39 19.77 3.68 23.34
C ARG A 39 19.79 3.32 24.82
N ILE A 40 20.93 3.49 25.49
CA ILE A 40 21.07 3.21 26.93
C ILE A 40 20.19 4.14 27.77
N GLN A 41 19.97 5.39 27.33
CA GLN A 41 19.20 6.37 28.10
C GLN A 41 17.67 6.27 27.92
N VAL A 42 17.15 5.51 26.95
CA VAL A 42 15.72 5.46 26.57
C VAL A 42 14.76 5.47 27.77
N GLU A 43 14.93 4.53 28.71
CA GLU A 43 14.06 4.40 29.90
C GLU A 43 14.10 5.60 30.84
N LYS A 44 15.30 6.17 31.05
CA LYS A 44 15.50 7.32 31.93
C LYS A 44 14.99 8.59 31.25
N ASP A 45 15.30 8.74 29.97
CA ASP A 45 14.92 9.89 29.18
C ASP A 45 13.42 9.97 29.01
N PHE A 46 12.73 8.85 28.82
CA PHE A 46 11.28 8.83 28.73
C PHE A 46 10.60 9.41 29.98
N ARG A 47 11.10 9.07 31.18
CA ARG A 47 10.58 9.59 32.46
C ARG A 47 10.83 11.09 32.66
N LEU A 48 11.87 11.62 32.01
CA LEU A 48 12.31 13.02 32.12
C LEU A 48 11.97 13.83 30.85
N ALA A 49 11.21 13.23 29.93
CA ALA A 49 10.94 13.79 28.63
C ALA A 49 10.00 14.99 28.72
N THR A 50 10.23 15.96 27.84
CA THR A 50 9.30 17.08 27.64
C THR A 50 8.32 16.69 26.56
N LYS A 51 7.03 16.98 26.78
CA LYS A 51 5.98 16.71 25.77
C LYS A 51 5.94 17.81 24.71
N PHE A 52 5.64 17.41 23.49
CA PHE A 52 5.38 18.26 22.34
C PHE A 52 4.12 17.76 21.64
N LYS A 53 3.17 18.66 21.38
CA LYS A 53 1.91 18.32 20.71
C LYS A 53 2.06 18.53 19.22
N LEU A 54 1.71 17.51 18.45
CA LEU A 54 1.74 17.56 16.99
C LEU A 54 0.50 18.29 16.45
N THR A 55 0.67 19.05 15.37
CA THR A 55 -0.44 19.65 14.62
C THR A 55 -1.05 18.65 13.64
N GLY A 56 -0.23 17.75 13.09
CA GLY A 56 -0.64 16.66 12.20
C GLY A 56 -0.53 15.30 12.89
N PRO A 57 -1.61 14.77 13.52
CA PRO A 57 -1.57 13.43 14.08
C PRO A 57 -1.45 12.38 12.97
N PHE A 58 -0.79 11.27 13.27
CA PHE A 58 -0.58 10.17 12.33
C PHE A 58 -0.76 8.81 13.00
N THR A 59 -1.06 7.77 12.21
CA THR A 59 -1.23 6.40 12.69
C THR A 59 0.10 5.66 12.77
N ARG A 60 0.13 4.55 13.53
CA ARG A 60 1.32 3.68 13.55
C ARG A 60 1.61 3.06 12.18
N GLN A 61 0.56 2.78 11.41
CA GLN A 61 0.71 2.28 10.03
C GLN A 61 1.41 3.31 9.13
N GLN A 62 1.03 4.58 9.20
CA GLN A 62 1.69 5.67 8.48
C GLN A 62 3.17 5.80 8.88
N PHE A 63 3.47 5.70 10.17
CA PHE A 63 4.85 5.70 10.67
C PHE A 63 5.67 4.52 10.13
N ASN A 64 5.11 3.31 10.15
CA ASN A 64 5.78 2.11 9.63
C ASN A 64 6.02 2.20 8.12
N ALA A 65 5.02 2.63 7.34
CA ALA A 65 5.13 2.79 5.89
C ALA A 65 6.25 3.78 5.52
N ARG A 66 6.31 4.93 6.20
CA ARG A 66 7.40 5.89 5.97
C ARG A 66 8.75 5.42 6.50
N SER A 67 8.78 4.61 7.55
CA SER A 67 10.03 4.01 8.05
C SER A 67 10.62 3.03 7.03
N ARG A 68 9.78 2.27 6.32
CA ARG A 68 10.19 1.39 5.21
C ARG A 68 10.79 2.17 4.03
N PHE A 69 10.43 3.45 3.89
CA PHE A 69 10.94 4.35 2.85
C PHE A 69 11.99 5.36 3.37
N GLY A 70 12.44 5.24 4.62
CA GLY A 70 13.45 6.12 5.21
C GLY A 70 12.98 7.57 5.46
N ASP A 71 11.67 7.80 5.45
CA ASP A 71 11.04 9.12 5.42
C ASP A 71 10.21 9.42 6.68
N SER A 72 10.36 8.61 7.74
CA SER A 72 9.54 8.71 8.96
C SER A 72 9.73 10.03 9.73
N HIS A 73 10.88 10.69 9.55
CA HIS A 73 11.17 12.01 10.14
C HIS A 73 10.24 13.12 9.63
N HIS A 74 9.67 12.98 8.42
CA HIS A 74 8.73 13.95 7.86
C HIS A 74 7.47 14.13 8.73
N LEU A 75 7.04 13.08 9.43
CA LEU A 75 5.88 13.11 10.33
C LEU A 75 6.07 14.01 11.56
N ILE A 76 7.31 14.39 11.87
CA ILE A 76 7.66 15.17 13.06
C ILE A 76 8.53 16.38 12.69
N GLU A 77 8.47 16.85 11.44
CA GLU A 77 9.29 17.96 10.96
C GLU A 77 9.05 19.26 11.75
N GLU A 78 7.81 19.50 12.16
CA GLU A 78 7.44 20.66 12.99
C GLU A 78 8.16 20.68 14.35
N PHE A 79 8.50 19.51 14.90
CA PHE A 79 9.28 19.41 16.12
C PHE A 79 10.72 19.86 15.89
N PHE A 80 11.35 19.45 14.79
CA PHE A 80 12.72 19.86 14.47
C PHE A 80 12.86 21.36 14.29
N VAL A 81 11.87 21.99 13.66
CA VAL A 81 11.79 23.46 13.53
C VAL A 81 11.68 24.12 14.91
N GLN A 82 10.86 23.57 15.80
CA GLN A 82 10.63 24.14 17.14
C GLN A 82 11.87 24.06 18.04
N VAL A 83 12.72 23.04 17.87
CA VAL A 83 13.95 22.88 18.66
C VAL A 83 15.21 23.39 17.96
N ASP A 84 15.06 24.08 16.83
CA ASP A 84 16.17 24.58 15.99
C ASP A 84 17.21 23.48 15.71
N ALA A 85 16.71 22.30 15.32
CA ALA A 85 17.58 21.17 14.99
C ALA A 85 18.36 21.46 13.70
N GLY A 86 19.62 20.99 13.67
CA GLY A 86 20.42 21.02 12.45
C GLY A 86 19.79 20.18 11.31
N PRO A 87 20.30 20.29 10.07
CA PRO A 87 19.70 19.65 8.88
C PRO A 87 19.77 18.11 8.88
N ALA A 88 20.58 17.51 9.74
CA ALA A 88 20.70 16.07 9.90
C ALA A 88 20.88 15.73 11.40
N PRO A 89 19.82 15.89 12.21
CA PRO A 89 19.93 15.69 13.65
C PRO A 89 20.13 14.21 13.97
N LEU A 90 21.04 13.92 14.90
CA LEU A 90 21.24 12.57 15.40
C LEU A 90 20.14 12.26 16.42
N LEU A 91 19.35 11.23 16.14
CA LEU A 91 18.14 10.92 16.90
C LEU A 91 17.90 9.42 17.04
N CYS A 92 17.28 9.05 18.15
CA CYS A 92 16.73 7.74 18.40
C CYS A 92 15.21 7.89 18.62
N ILE A 93 14.42 7.30 17.72
CA ILE A 93 12.96 7.28 17.81
C ILE A 93 12.51 5.98 18.44
N THR A 94 11.73 6.08 19.50
CA THR A 94 11.18 4.93 20.22
C THR A 94 9.65 5.05 20.29
N PRO A 95 8.89 4.11 19.70
CA PRO A 95 7.46 4.05 19.90
C PRO A 95 7.09 3.77 21.36
N VAL A 96 6.08 4.46 21.86
CA VAL A 96 5.48 4.26 23.18
C VAL A 96 4.03 3.85 22.97
N LYS A 97 3.65 2.71 23.55
CA LYS A 97 2.30 2.17 23.47
C LYS A 97 1.70 2.10 24.87
N ASP A 98 0.53 2.70 25.03
CA ASP A 98 -0.22 2.69 26.30
C ASP A 98 0.65 3.14 27.50
N GLY A 99 1.46 4.19 27.30
CA GLY A 99 2.34 4.78 28.32
C GLY A 99 3.61 4.00 28.62
N ASN A 100 3.87 2.89 27.94
CA ASN A 100 5.07 2.07 28.13
C ASN A 100 5.94 2.12 26.87
N VAL A 101 7.25 2.28 27.07
CA VAL A 101 8.22 2.07 26.01
C VAL A 101 8.10 0.63 25.55
N PHE A 102 7.83 0.42 24.26
CA PHE A 102 7.70 -0.92 23.69
C PHE A 102 8.37 -0.98 22.33
N PHE A 103 9.47 -1.71 22.28
CA PHE A 103 10.15 -2.09 21.06
C PHE A 103 10.73 -3.49 21.24
N ASN A 104 10.65 -4.31 20.20
CA ASN A 104 11.25 -5.64 20.13
C ASN A 104 12.34 -5.71 19.05
N TYR A 105 12.54 -4.63 18.31
CA TYR A 105 13.48 -4.51 17.22
C TYR A 105 14.09 -3.10 17.17
N SER A 106 15.30 -2.99 16.64
CA SER A 106 16.00 -1.72 16.46
C SER A 106 16.79 -1.76 15.16
N CYS A 107 16.60 -0.75 14.31
CA CYS A 107 17.36 -0.57 13.08
C CYS A 107 18.03 0.81 13.06
N SER A 108 18.97 0.97 12.14
CA SER A 108 19.54 2.24 11.74
C SER A 108 19.22 2.46 10.26
N GLY A 109 18.34 3.40 9.95
CA GLY A 109 17.93 3.69 8.57
C GLY A 109 16.54 3.15 8.24
N GLU A 110 16.39 2.61 7.03
CA GLU A 110 15.13 2.05 6.53
C GLU A 110 14.73 0.77 7.27
N LEU A 111 13.42 0.59 7.48
CA LEU A 111 12.87 -0.59 8.14
C LEU A 111 12.74 -1.75 7.14
N ASP A 112 13.59 -2.77 7.28
CA ASP A 112 13.49 -4.05 6.57
C ASP A 112 12.62 -5.04 7.37
N VAL A 113 11.45 -5.40 6.84
CA VAL A 113 10.52 -6.29 7.53
C VAL A 113 10.99 -7.75 7.56
N ASN A 114 11.84 -8.18 6.62
CA ASN A 114 12.42 -9.51 6.65
C ASN A 114 13.44 -9.61 7.78
N ASP A 115 14.28 -8.58 7.96
CA ASP A 115 15.24 -8.52 9.07
C ASP A 115 14.53 -8.46 10.42
N VAL A 116 13.42 -7.70 10.51
CA VAL A 116 12.53 -7.70 11.69
C VAL A 116 12.02 -9.11 11.97
N ALA A 117 11.40 -9.77 11.00
CA ALA A 117 10.82 -11.11 11.17
C ALA A 117 11.88 -12.14 11.60
N GLN A 118 13.06 -12.10 10.98
CA GLN A 118 14.18 -12.96 11.32
C GLN A 118 14.68 -12.71 12.75
N THR A 119 14.86 -11.44 13.13
CA THR A 119 15.34 -11.04 14.46
C THR A 119 14.35 -11.43 15.56
N LEU A 120 13.05 -11.32 15.29
CA LEU A 120 11.99 -11.69 16.22
C LEU A 120 11.70 -13.19 16.26
N GLY A 121 12.35 -13.99 15.42
CA GLY A 121 12.13 -15.43 15.34
C GLY A 121 10.73 -15.79 14.86
N GLU A 122 10.12 -14.94 14.02
CA GLU A 122 8.80 -15.21 13.46
C GLU A 122 8.80 -16.50 12.64
N ARG A 123 7.75 -17.29 12.79
CA ARG A 123 7.61 -18.54 12.05
C ARG A 123 6.96 -18.24 10.71
N GLY A 124 7.71 -18.47 9.65
CA GLY A 124 7.26 -18.31 8.28
C GLY A 124 8.00 -17.18 7.59
N TYR A 125 8.21 -17.35 6.29
CA TYR A 125 8.89 -16.37 5.45
C TYR A 125 7.94 -15.92 4.35
N MET A 126 7.86 -14.61 4.15
CA MET A 126 7.14 -13.96 3.05
C MET A 126 8.09 -12.94 2.44
N ASP A 127 8.29 -12.99 1.12
CA ASP A 127 9.12 -11.98 0.44
C ASP A 127 8.58 -10.57 0.70
N ASP A 128 9.40 -9.70 1.28
CA ASP A 128 9.15 -8.25 1.24
C ASP A 128 9.08 -7.77 -0.22
N TRP A 129 7.88 -7.35 -0.62
CA TRP A 129 7.62 -6.87 -1.97
C TRP A 129 8.42 -5.58 -2.28
N LEU A 130 8.60 -4.70 -1.29
CA LEU A 130 9.31 -3.44 -1.51
C LEU A 130 10.76 -3.73 -1.86
N VAL A 131 11.40 -4.66 -1.15
CA VAL A 131 12.77 -5.11 -1.44
C VAL A 131 12.82 -5.86 -2.77
N LYS A 132 11.92 -6.83 -2.99
CA LYS A 132 11.90 -7.70 -4.17
C LYS A 132 11.79 -6.94 -5.49
N TYR A 133 10.98 -5.88 -5.52
CA TYR A 133 10.70 -5.12 -6.75
C TYR A 133 11.49 -3.80 -6.86
N THR A 134 12.33 -3.48 -5.89
CA THR A 134 13.22 -2.31 -5.95
C THR A 134 14.62 -2.69 -6.42
N ASN A 135 15.19 -1.85 -7.28
CA ASN A 135 16.58 -1.96 -7.72
C ASN A 135 17.21 -0.56 -7.82
N THR A 136 18.45 -0.48 -8.31
CA THR A 136 19.20 0.77 -8.44
C THR A 136 18.55 1.81 -9.37
N SER A 137 17.64 1.39 -10.25
CA SER A 137 16.89 2.27 -11.17
C SER A 137 15.53 2.69 -10.61
N GLY A 138 15.16 2.23 -9.42
CA GLY A 138 13.87 2.48 -8.78
C GLY A 138 13.03 1.23 -8.60
N ILE A 139 11.73 1.43 -8.42
CA ILE A 139 10.77 0.35 -8.12
C ILE A 139 9.96 -0.07 -9.35
N ASN A 140 9.85 -1.36 -9.59
CA ASN A 140 9.10 -1.92 -10.71
C ASN A 140 7.67 -2.30 -10.31
N LEU A 141 6.81 -1.28 -10.15
CA LEU A 141 5.39 -1.47 -9.82
C LEU A 141 4.63 -2.26 -10.90
N SER A 142 5.04 -2.16 -12.17
CA SER A 142 4.42 -2.92 -13.25
C SER A 142 4.62 -4.42 -13.08
N LEU A 143 5.83 -4.85 -12.71
CA LEU A 143 6.13 -6.25 -12.43
C LEU A 143 5.46 -6.74 -11.15
N LEU A 144 5.43 -5.90 -10.10
CA LEU A 144 4.70 -6.20 -8.85
C LEU A 144 3.23 -6.54 -9.12
N ILE A 145 2.51 -5.66 -9.82
CA ILE A 145 1.10 -5.89 -10.18
C ILE A 145 0.96 -7.08 -11.13
N HIS A 146 1.95 -7.30 -12.01
CA HIS A 146 1.93 -8.47 -12.90
C HIS A 146 1.94 -9.78 -12.11
N ASP A 147 2.88 -9.90 -11.18
CA ASP A 147 3.11 -11.10 -10.40
C ASP A 147 1.99 -11.33 -9.38
N ASP A 148 1.49 -10.26 -8.75
CA ASP A 148 0.46 -10.37 -7.71
C ASP A 148 -0.95 -10.60 -8.27
N TYR A 149 -1.26 -10.12 -9.49
CA TYR A 149 -2.61 -10.20 -10.05
C TYR A 149 -2.69 -10.85 -11.44
N PHE A 150 -1.83 -10.45 -12.37
CA PHE A 150 -2.00 -10.82 -13.79
C PHE A 150 -1.58 -12.25 -14.11
N LEU A 151 -0.68 -12.87 -13.34
CA LEU A 151 -0.32 -14.26 -13.55
C LEU A 151 -1.56 -15.18 -13.50
N ALA A 152 -2.39 -15.04 -12.45
CA ALA A 152 -3.61 -15.81 -12.30
C ALA A 152 -4.67 -15.46 -13.36
N ILE A 153 -4.85 -14.18 -13.68
CA ILE A 153 -5.76 -13.72 -14.75
C ILE A 153 -5.38 -14.34 -16.09
N LYS A 154 -4.09 -14.26 -16.47
CA LYS A 154 -3.54 -14.80 -17.71
C LYS A 154 -3.69 -16.32 -17.76
N LEU A 155 -3.41 -17.02 -16.67
CA LEU A 155 -3.57 -18.47 -16.59
C LEU A 155 -5.04 -18.88 -16.80
N ALA A 156 -5.98 -18.26 -16.09
CA ALA A 156 -7.40 -18.52 -16.22
C ALA A 156 -7.91 -18.21 -17.64
N PHE A 157 -7.50 -17.07 -18.22
CA PHE A 157 -7.86 -16.68 -19.57
C PHE A 157 -7.37 -17.69 -20.61
N ASN A 158 -6.09 -18.10 -20.54
CA ASN A 158 -5.50 -19.06 -21.46
C ASN A 158 -6.12 -20.46 -21.35
N LYS A 159 -6.60 -20.83 -20.16
CA LYS A 159 -7.38 -22.05 -19.92
C LYS A 159 -8.86 -21.91 -20.29
N ARG A 160 -9.25 -20.79 -20.92
CA ARG A 160 -10.63 -20.47 -21.34
C ARG A 160 -11.64 -20.38 -20.19
N LEU A 161 -11.16 -20.15 -18.97
CA LEU A 161 -11.98 -19.90 -17.78
C LEU A 161 -12.34 -18.40 -17.70
N TYR A 162 -13.02 -17.89 -18.73
CA TYR A 162 -13.17 -16.44 -18.94
C TYR A 162 -13.94 -15.71 -17.85
N VAL A 163 -14.97 -16.34 -17.26
CA VAL A 163 -15.69 -15.75 -16.12
C VAL A 163 -14.77 -15.62 -14.90
N SER A 164 -13.94 -16.63 -14.62
CA SER A 164 -12.95 -16.57 -13.53
C SER A 164 -11.90 -15.51 -13.80
N ALA A 165 -11.37 -15.43 -15.03
CA ALA A 165 -10.43 -14.39 -15.42
C ALA A 165 -11.04 -12.98 -15.28
N MET A 166 -12.30 -12.78 -15.66
CA MET A 166 -13.00 -11.51 -15.51
C MET A 166 -13.18 -11.14 -14.02
N LYS A 167 -13.54 -12.10 -13.17
CA LYS A 167 -13.63 -11.89 -11.72
C LYS A 167 -12.30 -11.43 -11.13
N LEU A 168 -11.21 -12.10 -11.49
CA LEU A 168 -9.87 -11.74 -11.05
C LEU A 168 -9.47 -10.34 -11.56
N LEU A 169 -9.80 -9.99 -12.81
CA LEU A 169 -9.53 -8.66 -13.35
C LEU A 169 -10.28 -7.56 -12.60
N VAL A 170 -11.59 -7.70 -12.38
CA VAL A 170 -12.34 -6.67 -11.65
C VAL A 170 -11.94 -6.59 -10.18
N SER A 171 -11.52 -7.70 -9.58
CA SER A 171 -10.92 -7.71 -8.23
C SER A 171 -9.58 -6.98 -8.21
N CYS A 172 -8.74 -7.15 -9.24
CA CYS A 172 -7.49 -6.41 -9.38
C CYS A 172 -7.76 -4.91 -9.51
N ILE A 173 -8.80 -4.51 -10.27
CA ILE A 173 -9.21 -3.09 -10.37
C ILE A 173 -9.65 -2.55 -9.01
N ASP A 174 -10.41 -3.30 -8.21
CA ASP A 174 -10.75 -2.90 -6.83
C ASP A 174 -9.50 -2.67 -5.98
N SER A 175 -8.52 -3.59 -6.06
CA SER A 175 -7.28 -3.47 -5.29
C SER A 175 -6.45 -2.25 -5.69
N VAL A 176 -6.18 -2.02 -6.98
CA VAL A 176 -5.41 -0.84 -7.43
C VAL A 176 -6.14 0.47 -7.12
N ALA A 177 -7.47 0.45 -7.18
CA ALA A 177 -8.28 1.61 -6.83
C ALA A 177 -8.23 1.92 -5.33
N TYR A 178 -8.27 0.90 -4.47
CA TYR A 178 -8.07 1.06 -3.03
C TYR A 178 -6.66 1.55 -2.72
N ILE A 179 -5.63 1.02 -3.37
CA ILE A 179 -4.25 1.49 -3.21
C ILE A 179 -4.14 2.99 -3.55
N GLU A 180 -4.81 3.45 -4.60
CA GLU A 180 -4.81 4.86 -5.00
C GLU A 180 -5.59 5.78 -4.05
N TYR A 181 -6.84 5.42 -3.74
CA TYR A 181 -7.77 6.35 -3.09
C TYR A 181 -8.04 6.02 -1.62
N GLY A 182 -7.75 4.79 -1.18
CA GLY A 182 -8.16 4.27 0.13
C GLY A 182 -9.68 4.24 0.28
N ASP A 183 -10.14 4.29 1.52
CA ASP A 183 -11.56 4.39 1.86
C ASP A 183 -12.04 5.84 1.83
N VAL A 184 -12.62 6.26 0.69
CA VAL A 184 -13.19 7.60 0.54
C VAL A 184 -14.72 7.62 0.76
N PRO A 185 -15.26 8.58 1.52
CA PRO A 185 -16.70 8.81 1.62
C PRO A 185 -17.17 9.50 0.32
N GLY A 186 -17.51 8.74 -0.71
CA GLY A 186 -17.85 9.32 -2.00
C GLY A 186 -18.07 8.29 -3.12
N PRO A 187 -17.81 8.68 -4.39
CA PRO A 187 -17.81 7.74 -5.50
C PRO A 187 -16.87 6.58 -5.20
N GLN A 188 -17.26 5.37 -5.61
CA GLN A 188 -16.52 4.16 -5.30
C GLN A 188 -15.10 4.24 -5.89
N PRO A 189 -14.02 3.90 -5.15
CA PRO A 189 -12.65 3.95 -5.65
C PRO A 189 -12.50 3.33 -7.04
N PHE A 190 -13.14 2.18 -7.27
CA PHE A 190 -13.17 1.50 -8.57
C PHE A 190 -13.59 2.43 -9.73
N ILE A 191 -14.63 3.22 -9.53
CA ILE A 191 -15.13 4.17 -10.52
C ILE A 191 -14.13 5.32 -10.69
N LEU A 192 -13.65 5.89 -9.58
CA LEU A 192 -12.67 6.99 -9.60
C LEU A 192 -11.39 6.61 -10.35
N TRP A 193 -10.89 5.39 -10.12
CA TRP A 193 -9.68 4.91 -10.76
C TRP A 193 -9.86 4.70 -12.26
N LEU A 194 -10.98 4.10 -12.67
CA LEU A 194 -11.28 3.93 -14.08
C LEU A 194 -11.51 5.27 -14.79
N ASP A 195 -12.23 6.21 -14.18
CA ASP A 195 -12.47 7.54 -14.76
C ASP A 195 -11.18 8.36 -14.87
N ALA A 196 -10.26 8.21 -13.91
CA ALA A 196 -8.98 8.92 -13.92
C ALA A 196 -7.98 8.33 -14.93
N TYR A 197 -7.92 7.00 -15.05
CA TYR A 197 -6.82 6.33 -15.72
C TYR A 197 -7.21 5.52 -16.95
N ALA A 198 -8.45 5.04 -17.10
CA ALA A 198 -8.83 4.14 -18.19
C ALA A 198 -9.58 4.86 -19.33
N ASP A 199 -9.31 4.45 -20.57
CA ASP A 199 -10.14 4.81 -21.72
C ASP A 199 -11.06 3.63 -22.05
N LEU A 200 -12.33 3.76 -21.68
CA LEU A 200 -13.37 2.75 -21.94
C LEU A 200 -14.23 3.07 -23.17
N ALA A 201 -14.01 4.22 -23.82
CA ALA A 201 -14.80 4.63 -24.98
C ALA A 201 -14.74 3.61 -26.13
N PRO A 202 -13.58 2.99 -26.46
CA PRO A 202 -13.52 1.95 -27.50
C PRO A 202 -14.35 0.69 -27.19
N LEU A 203 -14.62 0.42 -25.91
CA LEU A 203 -15.49 -0.69 -25.48
C LEU A 203 -16.97 -0.31 -25.51
N GLY A 204 -17.28 0.99 -25.59
CA GLY A 204 -18.62 1.55 -25.52
C GLY A 204 -19.32 1.28 -24.19
N ILE A 205 -18.57 1.21 -23.10
CA ILE A 205 -19.07 1.07 -21.72
C ILE A 205 -18.55 2.22 -20.85
N THR A 206 -19.20 2.42 -19.71
CA THR A 206 -18.77 3.36 -18.67
C THR A 206 -18.21 2.63 -17.45
N SER A 207 -17.44 3.33 -16.62
CA SER A 207 -16.96 2.86 -15.32
C SER A 207 -18.11 2.44 -14.39
N ALA A 208 -19.21 3.21 -14.38
CA ALA A 208 -20.42 2.90 -13.62
C ALA A 208 -21.11 1.61 -14.09
N GLU A 209 -21.19 1.36 -15.39
CA GLU A 209 -21.72 0.10 -15.91
C GLU A 209 -20.82 -1.09 -15.55
N LEU A 210 -19.50 -0.92 -15.63
CA LEU A 210 -18.54 -1.96 -15.26
C LEU A 210 -18.58 -2.27 -13.76
N TRP A 211 -18.74 -1.24 -12.90
CA TRP A 211 -18.94 -1.40 -11.46
C TRP A 211 -20.20 -2.23 -11.13
N GLU A 212 -21.31 -1.94 -11.79
CA GLU A 212 -22.54 -2.69 -11.57
C GLU A 212 -22.43 -4.14 -12.08
N MET A 213 -21.74 -4.38 -13.19
CA MET A 213 -21.41 -5.73 -13.65
C MET A 213 -20.52 -6.46 -12.62
N ARG A 214 -19.46 -5.80 -12.12
CA ARG A 214 -18.56 -6.29 -11.06
C ARG A 214 -19.34 -6.79 -9.85
N ASN A 215 -20.32 -6.01 -9.37
CA ASN A 215 -21.17 -6.39 -8.24
C ASN A 215 -21.98 -7.67 -8.49
N GLY A 216 -22.46 -7.87 -9.71
CA GLY A 216 -23.17 -9.11 -10.07
C GLY A 216 -22.24 -10.32 -10.15
N ILE A 217 -21.09 -10.18 -10.79
CA ILE A 217 -20.21 -11.32 -11.10
C ILE A 217 -19.43 -11.80 -9.89
N LEU A 218 -18.96 -10.91 -9.01
CA LEU A 218 -18.14 -11.31 -7.87
C LEU A 218 -18.98 -12.03 -6.81
N HIS A 219 -20.17 -11.53 -6.50
CA HIS A 219 -21.01 -12.08 -5.43
C HIS A 219 -21.87 -13.26 -5.86
N MET A 220 -22.44 -13.21 -7.07
CA MET A 220 -23.48 -14.16 -7.49
C MET A 220 -23.24 -14.79 -8.86
N THR A 221 -22.13 -14.44 -9.53
CA THR A 221 -21.82 -14.91 -10.90
C THR A 221 -22.96 -14.63 -11.88
N ASN A 222 -23.55 -13.43 -11.83
CA ASN A 222 -24.58 -13.01 -12.79
C ASN A 222 -24.36 -11.56 -13.25
N ILE A 223 -25.09 -11.14 -14.29
CA ILE A 223 -24.96 -9.80 -14.88
C ILE A 223 -26.03 -8.82 -14.38
N ASN A 224 -26.71 -9.13 -13.28
CA ASN A 224 -27.91 -8.41 -12.81
C ASN A 224 -27.72 -7.83 -11.42
N SER A 225 -27.11 -6.65 -11.34
CA SER A 225 -27.09 -5.85 -10.11
C SER A 225 -28.49 -5.31 -9.75
N LYS A 226 -28.65 -4.78 -8.52
CA LYS A 226 -29.89 -4.09 -8.11
C LYS A 226 -30.24 -2.93 -9.06
N LYS A 227 -29.25 -2.16 -9.53
CA LYS A 227 -29.47 -1.02 -10.44
C LYS A 227 -29.78 -1.46 -11.86
N VAL A 228 -29.17 -2.53 -12.33
CA VAL A 228 -29.51 -3.14 -13.64
C VAL A 228 -30.96 -3.63 -13.63
N ARG A 229 -31.39 -4.34 -12.57
CA ARG A 229 -32.78 -4.79 -12.42
C ARG A 229 -33.78 -3.65 -12.34
N ALA A 230 -33.36 -2.49 -11.84
CA ALA A 230 -34.16 -1.28 -11.75
C ALA A 230 -34.08 -0.41 -13.02
N ASN A 231 -33.46 -0.88 -14.12
CA ASN A 231 -33.24 -0.14 -15.37
C ASN A 231 -32.53 1.22 -15.17
N LYS A 232 -31.74 1.37 -14.10
CA LYS A 232 -30.95 2.59 -13.84
C LYS A 232 -29.58 2.58 -14.52
N VAL A 233 -29.09 1.39 -14.87
CA VAL A 233 -27.80 1.17 -15.53
C VAL A 233 -28.03 0.11 -16.60
N ARG A 234 -27.47 0.33 -17.80
CA ARG A 234 -27.59 -0.61 -18.93
C ARG A 234 -27.01 -1.96 -18.53
N ARG A 235 -27.68 -3.03 -18.98
CA ARG A 235 -27.21 -4.39 -18.78
C ARG A 235 -26.05 -4.69 -19.74
N ILE A 236 -24.87 -4.94 -19.18
CA ILE A 236 -23.67 -5.28 -19.95
C ILE A 236 -23.18 -6.70 -19.63
N SER A 237 -22.48 -7.31 -20.58
CA SER A 237 -21.74 -8.56 -20.44
C SER A 237 -20.50 -8.51 -21.33
N PHE A 238 -19.58 -9.45 -21.17
CA PHE A 238 -18.40 -9.55 -22.03
C PHE A 238 -18.52 -10.70 -23.03
N ARG A 239 -17.81 -10.57 -24.15
CA ARG A 239 -17.58 -11.63 -25.15
C ARG A 239 -16.09 -11.91 -25.30
N VAL A 240 -15.77 -13.04 -25.91
CA VAL A 240 -14.41 -13.43 -26.28
C VAL A 240 -14.40 -13.81 -27.76
N GLY A 241 -13.46 -13.25 -28.52
CA GLY A 241 -13.31 -13.48 -29.95
C GLY A 241 -13.90 -12.36 -30.79
N GLY A 242 -13.02 -11.67 -31.53
CA GLY A 242 -13.35 -10.64 -32.53
C GLY A 242 -12.77 -9.28 -32.19
N LEU A 243 -11.64 -8.93 -32.84
CA LEU A 243 -11.13 -7.56 -32.93
C LEU A 243 -12.11 -6.74 -33.78
N GLY A 244 -12.77 -5.75 -33.18
CA GLY A 244 -13.65 -4.84 -33.91
C GLY A 244 -14.99 -4.60 -33.22
N SER A 245 -15.42 -3.33 -33.32
CA SER A 245 -16.63 -2.68 -32.80
C SER A 245 -17.70 -3.62 -32.26
N ALA A 246 -18.17 -3.34 -31.04
CA ALA A 246 -19.33 -3.95 -30.42
C ALA A 246 -20.41 -4.30 -31.44
N THR A 247 -20.47 -5.57 -31.84
CA THR A 247 -21.62 -6.08 -32.55
C THR A 247 -22.74 -6.06 -31.55
N GLN A 248 -23.63 -5.07 -31.65
CA GLN A 248 -24.95 -5.14 -31.03
C GLN A 248 -25.47 -6.56 -31.26
N ASN A 249 -25.83 -7.25 -30.18
CA ASN A 249 -26.45 -8.55 -30.34
C ASN A 249 -27.76 -8.32 -31.13
N PRO A 250 -28.00 -9.00 -32.26
CA PRO A 250 -29.15 -8.72 -33.13
C PRO A 250 -30.53 -8.99 -32.50
N SER A 251 -30.62 -9.46 -31.25
CA SER A 251 -31.88 -9.93 -30.65
C SER A 251 -31.96 -9.91 -29.10
N GLY A 252 -31.34 -8.95 -28.38
CA GLY A 252 -31.58 -8.87 -26.92
C GLY A 252 -31.07 -7.64 -26.16
N ASP A 253 -31.55 -7.48 -24.93
CA ASP A 253 -31.33 -6.32 -24.02
C ASP A 253 -29.93 -6.25 -23.38
N VAL A 254 -28.94 -7.01 -23.87
CA VAL A 254 -27.59 -7.09 -23.27
C VAL A 254 -26.55 -6.52 -24.24
N TYR A 255 -25.81 -5.52 -23.78
CA TYR A 255 -24.67 -4.99 -24.51
C TYR A 255 -23.40 -5.81 -24.23
N TYR A 256 -22.72 -6.26 -25.29
CA TYR A 256 -21.51 -7.09 -25.17
C TYR A 256 -20.25 -6.31 -25.56
N PHE A 257 -19.34 -6.12 -24.60
CA PHE A 257 -18.00 -5.57 -24.86
C PHE A 257 -16.95 -6.70 -24.98
N ASP A 258 -15.85 -6.43 -25.67
CA ASP A 258 -14.77 -7.42 -25.85
C ASP A 258 -13.87 -7.49 -24.61
N PHE A 259 -13.68 -8.70 -24.07
CA PHE A 259 -12.92 -8.91 -22.83
C PHE A 259 -11.42 -8.62 -23.03
N TYR A 260 -10.84 -9.00 -24.16
CA TYR A 260 -9.42 -8.74 -24.42
C TYR A 260 -9.13 -7.23 -24.52
N SER A 261 -10.04 -6.48 -25.14
CA SER A 261 -9.99 -5.02 -25.19
C SER A 261 -10.06 -4.39 -23.80
N LEU A 262 -10.79 -4.98 -22.85
CA LEU A 262 -10.80 -4.51 -21.46
C LEU A 262 -9.46 -4.75 -20.77
N ILE A 263 -8.83 -5.91 -21.00
CA ILE A 263 -7.48 -6.21 -20.50
C ILE A 263 -6.47 -5.20 -21.05
N GLN A 264 -6.56 -4.84 -22.33
CA GLN A 264 -5.70 -3.83 -22.94
C GLN A 264 -5.93 -2.43 -22.37
N ALA A 265 -7.21 -2.03 -22.21
CA ALA A 265 -7.57 -0.76 -21.60
C ALA A 265 -7.04 -0.64 -20.17
N PHE A 266 -7.14 -1.72 -19.38
CA PHE A 266 -6.55 -1.79 -18.05
C PHE A 266 -5.02 -1.65 -18.09
N GLY A 267 -4.32 -2.41 -18.96
CA GLY A 267 -2.86 -2.35 -19.04
C GLY A 267 -2.35 -0.94 -19.38
N ALA A 268 -3.04 -0.25 -20.29
CA ALA A 268 -2.75 1.15 -20.59
C ALA A 268 -3.04 2.10 -19.42
N ALA A 269 -4.14 1.85 -18.68
CA ALA A 269 -4.49 2.61 -17.49
C ALA A 269 -3.47 2.43 -16.36
N GLN A 270 -3.00 1.20 -16.14
CA GLN A 270 -1.95 0.89 -15.18
C GLN A 270 -0.67 1.67 -15.50
N GLY A 271 -0.26 1.73 -16.77
CA GLY A 271 0.91 2.53 -17.18
C GLY A 271 0.77 4.01 -16.79
N ARG A 272 -0.37 4.63 -17.14
CA ARG A 272 -0.67 6.02 -16.78
C ARG A 272 -0.70 6.24 -15.27
N TRP A 273 -1.29 5.31 -14.52
CA TRP A 273 -1.35 5.36 -13.06
C TRP A 273 0.05 5.29 -12.44
N VAL A 274 0.87 4.33 -12.86
CA VAL A 274 2.24 4.16 -12.35
C VAL A 274 3.10 5.40 -12.62
N GLU A 275 2.95 6.04 -13.80
CA GLU A 275 3.68 7.27 -14.13
C GLU A 275 3.43 8.42 -13.15
N THR A 276 2.26 8.47 -12.51
CA THR A 276 1.93 9.55 -11.56
C THR A 276 2.77 9.52 -10.28
N TYR A 277 3.35 8.37 -9.92
CA TYR A 277 4.20 8.25 -8.73
C TYR A 277 5.56 8.94 -8.90
N ASN A 278 6.04 9.11 -10.13
CA ASN A 278 7.33 9.75 -10.40
C ASN A 278 7.41 11.20 -9.92
N ASN A 279 6.26 11.87 -9.76
CA ASN A 279 6.18 13.28 -9.42
C ASN A 279 5.57 13.54 -8.03
N ASN A 280 5.24 12.49 -7.27
CA ASN A 280 4.54 12.63 -5.99
C ASN A 280 5.04 11.63 -4.95
N ARG A 281 5.97 12.07 -4.11
CA ARG A 281 6.56 11.27 -3.03
C ARG A 281 5.54 10.88 -1.96
N GLU A 282 4.62 11.79 -1.64
CA GLU A 282 3.56 11.54 -0.66
C GLU A 282 2.65 10.37 -1.09
N LYS A 283 2.30 10.36 -2.37
CA LYS A 283 1.52 9.29 -2.98
C LYS A 283 2.20 7.93 -2.84
N PHE A 284 3.53 7.88 -2.89
CA PHE A 284 4.28 6.64 -2.71
C PHE A 284 4.25 6.12 -1.27
N ALA A 285 4.31 7.01 -0.27
CA ALA A 285 4.13 6.61 1.13
C ALA A 285 2.75 5.95 1.36
N GLN A 286 1.69 6.53 0.77
CA GLN A 286 0.34 5.97 0.80
C GLN A 286 0.24 4.63 0.04
N PHE A 287 1.01 4.46 -1.04
CA PHE A 287 1.11 3.18 -1.73
C PHE A 287 1.66 2.11 -0.79
N ILE A 288 2.78 2.37 -0.11
CA ILE A 288 3.39 1.40 0.81
C ILE A 288 2.40 1.04 1.92
N GLU A 289 1.78 2.07 2.54
CA GLU A 289 0.82 1.92 3.62
C GLU A 289 -0.29 0.92 3.29
N ARG A 290 -0.86 1.03 2.09
CA ARG A 290 -2.01 0.22 1.64
C ARG A 290 -1.59 -1.08 0.97
N TYR A 291 -0.43 -1.10 0.30
CA TYR A 291 0.06 -2.30 -0.39
C TYR A 291 0.61 -3.33 0.59
N ASP A 292 1.13 -2.90 1.76
CA ASP A 292 1.54 -3.83 2.83
C ASP A 292 0.38 -4.70 3.35
N GLU A 293 -0.89 -4.32 3.10
CA GLU A 293 -2.08 -5.13 3.41
C GLU A 293 -2.39 -6.18 2.32
N THR A 294 -1.71 -6.13 1.17
CA THR A 294 -2.00 -6.95 0.01
C THR A 294 -1.38 -8.34 0.12
N ILE A 295 -2.24 -9.36 0.11
CA ILE A 295 -1.86 -10.77 -0.03
C ILE A 295 -1.73 -11.15 -1.51
N SER A 296 -0.83 -12.08 -1.81
CA SER A 296 -0.53 -12.51 -3.17
C SER A 296 -0.17 -13.98 -3.24
N ASP A 297 -0.56 -14.64 -4.34
CA ASP A 297 -0.13 -16.02 -4.65
C ASP A 297 1.39 -16.14 -4.82
N SER A 298 2.07 -15.04 -5.18
CA SER A 298 3.52 -14.99 -5.35
C SER A 298 4.28 -14.73 -4.03
N ARG A 299 3.56 -14.40 -2.95
CA ARG A 299 4.10 -13.99 -1.63
C ARG A 299 3.27 -14.58 -0.48
N GLN A 300 3.12 -15.90 -0.46
CA GLN A 300 2.42 -16.58 0.63
C GLN A 300 3.36 -16.85 1.81
N THR A 301 2.86 -16.71 3.04
CA THR A 301 3.61 -17.13 4.24
C THR A 301 3.73 -18.66 4.27
N ILE A 302 4.94 -19.18 4.13
CA ILE A 302 5.20 -20.64 4.21
C ILE A 302 5.76 -20.97 5.58
N TYR A 303 5.03 -21.79 6.36
CA TYR A 303 5.56 -22.39 7.58
C TYR A 303 6.46 -23.57 7.24
N THR A 304 7.76 -23.44 7.47
CA THR A 304 8.66 -24.60 7.50
C THR A 304 8.58 -25.26 8.88
N THR A 305 7.87 -26.38 8.98
CA THR A 305 7.98 -27.26 10.15
C THR A 305 9.33 -27.96 10.10
N SER A 306 10.28 -27.52 10.92
CA SER A 306 11.51 -28.27 11.17
C SER A 306 11.20 -29.43 12.13
N GLU A 307 10.59 -30.50 11.63
CA GLU A 307 10.57 -31.81 12.29
C GLU A 307 10.69 -32.93 11.25
N SER A 308 11.94 -33.34 10.99
CA SER A 308 12.25 -34.75 10.67
C SER A 308 13.74 -34.98 10.93
N GLY A 309 14.11 -34.99 12.22
CA GLY A 309 15.28 -35.73 12.66
C GLY A 309 14.92 -37.21 12.72
N HIS A 310 15.49 -38.00 11.81
CA HIS A 310 15.70 -39.43 11.98
C HIS A 310 17.20 -39.69 11.94
#